data_AF-A0A183SM66-F1
#
_entry.id   AF-A0A183SM66-F1
#
_cell.length_a   1.000
_cell.length_b   1.000
_cell.length_c   1.000
_cell.angle_alpha   90.00
_cell.angle_beta   90.00
_cell.angle_gamma   90.00
#
_symmetry.space_group_name_H-M   'P 1'
#
loop_
_entity.id
_entity.type
_entity.pdbx_description
1 polymer ?
#
loop_
_entity_poly.entity_id
_entity_poly.type
_entity_poly.pdbx_seq_one_letter_code
_entity_poly.pdbx_strand_id
1 'polypeptide(L)'
;MYKAVVLTTLLYGGETWTVYSNQARNRNHFHPSCLRRILKIGWQDRIPDTEVLERTGILSSHAMLRQVQLRWSGHLVRMDDERLPKRIFYGDVATGPRRQGRQK
;
A
#
# COMPACT_ATOMS: atom_id res chain seq x y z
N MET A 1 6.86 -14.86 10.45
CA MET A 1 7.66 -13.63 10.73
C MET A 1 7.60 -12.60 9.61
N TYR A 2 7.99 -12.93 8.36
CA TYR A 2 7.99 -11.96 7.23
C TYR A 2 6.65 -11.23 7.05
N LYS A 3 5.52 -11.96 6.99
CA LYS A 3 4.18 -11.36 6.83
C LYS A 3 3.74 -10.45 7.97
N ALA A 4 4.17 -10.73 9.20
CA ALA A 4 3.67 -10.06 10.40
C ALA A 4 4.50 -8.82 10.78
N VAL A 5 5.77 -8.78 10.38
CA VAL A 5 6.72 -7.71 10.78
C VAL A 5 7.18 -6.90 9.57
N VAL A 6 7.68 -7.57 8.52
CA VAL A 6 8.24 -6.87 7.35
C VAL A 6 7.11 -6.26 6.51
N LEU A 7 6.05 -7.02 6.22
CA LEU A 7 4.93 -6.50 5.43
C LEU A 7 4.15 -5.42 6.15
N THR A 8 3.88 -5.58 7.44
CA THR A 8 3.17 -4.58 8.24
C THR A 8 3.96 -3.26 8.29
N THR A 9 5.28 -3.32 8.51
CA THR A 9 6.15 -2.13 8.48
C THR A 9 6.19 -1.48 7.09
N LEU A 10 6.27 -2.29 6.03
CA LEU A 10 6.30 -1.82 4.64
C LEU A 10 4.97 -1.16 4.23
N LEU A 11 3.85 -1.67 4.74
CA LEU A 11 2.49 -1.22 4.42
C LEU A 11 2.00 -0.08 5.31
N TYR A 12 2.49 0.05 6.55
CA TYR A 12 2.11 1.12 7.48
C TYR A 12 2.30 2.51 6.87
N GLY A 13 3.41 2.73 6.16
CA GLY A 13 3.64 4.00 5.46
C GLY A 13 2.79 4.19 4.20
N GLY A 14 2.05 3.19 3.74
CA GLY A 14 1.10 3.27 2.62
C GLY A 14 -0.36 3.44 3.05
N GLU A 15 -0.67 3.26 4.34
CA GLU A 15 -2.00 3.45 4.92
C GLU A 15 -2.36 4.93 5.04
N THR A 16 -1.37 5.77 5.35
CA THR A 16 -1.57 7.16 5.77
C THR A 16 -1.07 8.21 4.77
N TRP A 17 -0.40 7.80 3.68
CA TRP A 17 0.19 8.72 2.71
C TRP A 17 -0.02 8.30 1.24
N THR A 18 -0.12 9.30 0.37
CA THR A 18 -0.03 9.11 -1.09
C THR A 18 1.34 8.53 -1.43
N VAL A 19 1.36 7.26 -1.84
CA VAL A 19 2.59 6.60 -2.26
C VAL A 19 3.07 7.28 -3.55
N TYR A 20 4.11 8.11 -3.44
CA TYR A 20 4.80 8.65 -4.62
C TYR A 20 5.26 7.50 -5.51
N SER A 21 5.20 7.68 -6.83
CA SER A 21 5.54 6.65 -7.83
C SER A 21 6.92 6.02 -7.61
N ASN A 22 7.89 6.79 -7.11
CA ASN A 22 9.23 6.31 -6.78
C ASN A 22 9.23 5.33 -5.57
N GLN A 23 8.41 5.62 -4.55
CA GLN A 23 8.24 4.75 -3.37
C GLN A 23 7.51 3.45 -3.75
N ALA A 24 6.52 3.55 -4.64
CA ALA A 24 5.83 2.38 -5.18
C ALA A 24 6.81 1.45 -5.93
N ARG A 25 7.67 2.02 -6.79
CA ARG A 25 8.68 1.24 -7.54
C ARG A 25 9.66 0.52 -6.62
N ASN A 26 10.17 1.22 -5.60
CA ASN A 26 11.15 0.65 -4.69
C ASN A 26 10.55 -0.49 -3.84
N ARG A 27 9.30 -0.31 -3.34
CA ARG A 27 8.55 -1.37 -2.64
C ARG A 27 8.26 -2.57 -3.54
N ASN A 28 7.98 -2.32 -4.82
CA ASN A 28 7.67 -3.37 -5.78
C ASN A 28 8.89 -4.25 -6.11
N HIS A 29 10.10 -3.70 -6.05
CA HIS A 29 11.34 -4.47 -6.21
C HIS A 29 11.75 -5.18 -4.90
N PHE A 30 11.58 -4.50 -3.76
CA PHE A 30 12.00 -5.01 -2.45
C PHE A 30 11.26 -6.28 -2.03
N HIS A 31 9.93 -6.30 -2.16
CA HIS A 31 9.09 -7.44 -1.75
C HIS A 31 9.49 -8.77 -2.42
N PRO A 32 9.50 -8.90 -3.77
CA PRO A 32 9.94 -10.12 -4.43
C PRO A 32 11.42 -10.43 -4.20
N SER A 33 12.30 -9.42 -4.05
CA SER A 33 13.71 -9.64 -3.70
C SER A 33 13.87 -10.34 -2.35
N CYS A 34 13.09 -9.96 -1.35
CA CYS A 34 13.07 -10.66 -0.05
C CYS A 34 12.55 -12.09 -0.20
N LEU A 35 11.48 -12.31 -0.97
CA LEU A 35 10.91 -13.65 -1.19
C LEU A 35 11.90 -14.57 -1.89
N ARG A 36 12.59 -14.09 -2.93
CA ARG A 36 13.66 -14.83 -3.61
C ARG A 36 14.78 -15.21 -2.64
N ARG A 37 15.19 -14.30 -1.76
CA ARG A 37 16.22 -14.58 -0.74
C ARG A 37 15.76 -15.60 0.30
N ILE A 38 14.49 -15.56 0.73
CA ILE A 38 13.90 -16.53 1.66
C ILE A 38 13.82 -17.93 1.01
N LEU A 39 13.42 -17.99 -0.26
CA LEU A 39 13.32 -19.22 -1.04
C LEU A 39 14.66 -19.71 -1.62
N LYS A 40 15.75 -18.96 -1.39
CA LYS A 40 17.09 -19.23 -1.95
C LYS A 40 17.10 -19.36 -3.49
N ILE A 41 16.23 -18.61 -4.17
CA ILE A 41 16.16 -18.58 -5.63
C ILE A 41 17.29 -17.68 -6.16
N GLY A 42 18.13 -18.27 -7.00
CA GLY A 42 19.22 -17.58 -7.68
C GLY A 42 18.75 -16.87 -8.95
N TRP A 43 19.63 -16.05 -9.50
CA TRP A 43 19.39 -15.44 -10.82
C TRP A 43 19.39 -16.47 -11.96
N GLN A 44 20.04 -17.62 -11.74
CA GLN A 44 20.16 -18.72 -12.70
C GLN A 44 18.83 -19.45 -12.94
N ASP A 45 17.96 -19.49 -11.93
CA ASP A 45 16.70 -20.21 -12.00
C ASP A 45 15.70 -19.56 -12.97
N ARG A 46 15.92 -18.30 -13.36
CA ARG A 46 15.06 -17.52 -14.27
C ARG A 46 13.56 -17.55 -13.93
N ILE A 47 13.22 -17.79 -12.66
CA ILE A 47 11.84 -17.87 -12.18
C ILE A 47 11.22 -16.47 -12.19
N PRO A 48 10.02 -16.28 -12.77
CA PRO A 48 9.32 -15.01 -12.76
C PRO A 48 8.77 -14.69 -11.35
N ASP A 49 8.63 -13.41 -11.03
CA ASP A 49 8.13 -12.98 -9.71
C ASP A 49 6.71 -13.46 -9.41
N THR A 50 5.89 -13.68 -10.44
CA THR A 50 4.53 -14.23 -10.32
C THR A 50 4.56 -15.64 -9.73
N GLU A 51 5.49 -16.47 -10.17
CA GLU A 51 5.65 -17.83 -9.67
C GLU A 51 6.24 -17.85 -8.25
N VAL A 52 7.14 -16.91 -7.93
CA VAL A 52 7.64 -16.71 -6.56
C VAL A 52 6.49 -16.37 -5.60
N LEU A 53 5.56 -15.51 -6.03
CA LEU A 53 4.38 -15.15 -5.23
C LEU A 53 3.41 -16.32 -5.07
N GLU A 54 3.18 -17.10 -6.14
CA GLU A 54 2.32 -18.28 -6.12
C GLU A 54 2.86 -19.36 -5.15
N ARG A 55 4.16 -19.68 -5.26
CA ARG A 55 4.84 -20.64 -4.37
C ARG A 55 4.79 -20.25 -2.90
N THR A 56 4.77 -18.95 -2.59
CA THR A 56 4.74 -18.45 -1.21
C THR A 56 3.32 -18.20 -0.70
N GLY A 57 2.31 -18.25 -1.56
CA GLY A 57 0.93 -17.87 -1.23
C GLY A 57 0.86 -16.44 -0.66
N ILE A 58 1.66 -15.53 -1.21
CA ILE A 58 1.73 -14.13 -0.77
C ILE A 58 1.22 -13.25 -1.89
N LEU A 59 0.37 -12.30 -1.53
CA LEU A 59 -0.14 -11.30 -2.46
C LEU A 59 1.00 -10.38 -2.92
N SER A 60 0.84 -9.81 -4.11
CA SER A 60 1.75 -8.77 -4.60
C SER A 60 1.68 -7.53 -3.69
N SER A 61 2.75 -6.74 -3.68
CA SER A 61 2.85 -5.48 -2.93
C SER A 61 1.65 -4.57 -3.18
N HIS A 62 1.25 -4.45 -4.44
CA HIS A 62 0.11 -3.66 -4.88
C HIS A 62 -1.23 -4.24 -4.43
N ALA A 63 -1.41 -5.57 -4.50
CA ALA A 63 -2.64 -6.22 -4.04
C ALA A 63 -2.82 -6.06 -2.52
N MET A 64 -1.74 -6.18 -1.74
CA MET A 64 -1.78 -5.93 -0.30
C MET A 64 -2.12 -4.49 0.04
N LEU A 65 -1.49 -3.53 -0.65
CA LEU A 65 -1.78 -2.11 -0.46
C LEU A 65 -3.25 -1.79 -0.78
N ARG A 66 -3.76 -2.32 -1.90
CA ARG A 66 -5.17 -2.19 -2.27
C ARG A 66 -6.09 -2.81 -1.21
N GLN A 67 -5.75 -3.98 -0.68
CA GLN A 67 -6.54 -4.63 0.37
C GLN A 67 -6.60 -3.79 1.65
N VAL A 68 -5.47 -3.21 2.05
CA VAL A 68 -5.38 -2.33 3.23
C VAL A 68 -6.18 -1.04 3.00
N GLN A 69 -6.05 -0.42 1.83
CA GLN A 69 -6.85 0.76 1.46
C GLN A 69 -8.35 0.46 1.45
N LEU A 70 -8.76 -0.70 0.92
CA LEU A 70 -10.16 -1.13 0.92
C LEU A 70 -10.69 -1.42 2.33
N ARG A 71 -9.85 -1.99 3.21
CA ARG A 71 -10.20 -2.17 4.62
C ARG A 71 -10.39 -0.82 5.31
N TRP A 72 -9.48 0.12 5.08
CA TRP A 72 -9.57 1.47 5.64
C TRP A 72 -10.79 2.25 5.11
N SER A 73 -11.04 2.20 3.80
CA SER A 73 -12.23 2.84 3.21
C SER A 73 -13.52 2.18 3.70
N GLY A 74 -13.54 0.85 3.79
CA GLY A 74 -14.66 0.13 4.38
C GLY A 74 -14.88 0.47 5.86
N HIS A 75 -13.82 0.73 6.62
CA HIS A 75 -13.91 1.22 7.99
C HIS A 75 -14.48 2.64 8.03
N LEU A 76 -14.01 3.54 7.17
CA LEU A 76 -14.52 4.90 7.03
C LEU A 76 -16.02 4.93 6.67
N VAL A 77 -16.46 4.10 5.73
CA VAL A 77 -17.89 4.01 5.33
C VAL A 77 -18.78 3.64 6.53
N ARG A 78 -18.29 2.75 7.41
CA ARG A 78 -19.01 2.29 8.60
C ARG A 78 -18.87 3.23 9.81
N MET A 79 -17.95 4.18 9.79
CA MET A 79 -17.84 5.19 10.85
C MET A 79 -19.07 6.10 10.84
N ASP A 80 -19.34 6.72 11.98
CA ASP A 80 -20.37 7.76 12.12
C ASP A 80 -20.04 9.01 11.29
N ASP A 81 -21.05 9.66 10.73
CA ASP A 81 -20.92 10.84 9.86
C ASP A 81 -20.43 12.09 10.61
N GLU A 82 -20.54 12.16 11.93
CA GLU A 82 -20.00 13.25 12.73
C GLU A 82 -18.48 13.18 12.86
N ARG A 83 -17.88 12.00 12.63
CA ARG A 83 -16.43 11.81 12.78
C ARG A 83 -15.65 12.53 11.69
N LEU A 84 -14.69 13.35 12.12
CA LEU A 84 -13.81 14.15 11.26
C LEU A 84 -13.22 13.36 10.07
N PRO A 85 -12.72 12.12 10.20
CA PRO A 85 -12.17 11.38 9.07
C PRO A 85 -13.19 11.10 7.96
N LYS A 86 -14.44 10.78 8.31
CA LYS A 86 -15.53 10.54 7.35
C LYS A 86 -16.00 11.85 6.72
N ARG A 87 -16.10 12.91 7.53
CA ARG A 87 -16.39 14.28 7.05
C ARG A 87 -15.33 14.83 6.10
N ILE A 88 -14.05 14.55 6.32
CA ILE A 88 -12.98 14.97 5.40
C ILE A 88 -12.99 14.14 4.12
N PHE A 89 -13.34 12.85 4.23
CA PHE A 89 -13.36 11.94 3.09
C PHE A 89 -14.54 12.19 2.13
N TYR A 90 -15.74 12.45 2.67
CA TYR A 90 -16.95 12.77 1.91
C TYR A 90 -17.27 14.26 1.82
N GLY A 91 -16.55 15.09 2.59
CA GLY A 91 -16.72 16.53 2.57
C GLY A 91 -16.24 17.07 1.25
N ASP A 92 -17.20 17.34 0.38
CA ASP A 92 -16.98 18.31 -0.67
C ASP A 92 -16.59 19.63 -0.02
N VAL A 93 -15.70 20.40 -0.65
CA VAL A 93 -15.32 21.74 -0.17
C VAL A 93 -16.53 22.65 -0.38
N ALA A 94 -17.53 22.53 0.48
CA ALA A 94 -18.84 23.14 0.31
C ALA A 94 -18.83 24.65 0.60
N THR A 95 -17.72 25.23 1.09
CA THR A 95 -17.68 26.68 1.33
C THR A 95 -16.27 27.24 1.23
N GLY A 96 -15.99 27.86 0.07
CA GLY A 96 -14.86 28.78 -0.12
C GLY A 96 -13.96 28.41 -1.32
N PRO A 97 -13.51 29.39 -2.13
CA PRO A 97 -12.57 29.14 -3.21
C PRO A 97 -11.26 28.55 -2.64
N ARG A 98 -10.81 27.41 -3.19
CA ARG A 98 -9.48 26.87 -2.89
C ARG A 98 -8.44 27.93 -3.24
N ARG A 99 -7.73 28.48 -2.24
CA ARG A 99 -6.59 29.35 -2.50
C ARG A 99 -5.53 28.54 -3.23
N GLN A 100 -5.12 29.01 -4.40
CA GLN A 100 -4.03 28.44 -5.17
C GLN A 100 -2.79 28.39 -4.26
N GLY A 101 -2.28 27.19 -4.00
CA GLY A 101 -1.08 27.03 -3.18
C GLY A 101 0.07 27.82 -3.79
N ARG A 102 0.82 28.54 -2.95
CA ARG A 102 2.01 29.27 -3.38
C ARG A 102 3.02 28.27 -3.97
N GLN A 103 3.32 28.41 -5.26
CA GLN A 103 4.46 27.73 -5.86
C GLN A 103 5.74 28.22 -5.16
N LYS A 104 6.58 27.27 -4.73
CA LYS A 104 7.98 27.53 -4.40
C LYS A 104 8.81 27.28 -5.64
#